data_AF-A0A1G5ZBJ4-F1
#
_entry.id   AF-A0A1G5ZBJ4-F1
#
_cell.length_a   1.000
_cell.length_b   1.000
_cell.length_c   1.000
_cell.angle_alpha   90.00
_cell.angle_beta   90.00
_cell.angle_gamma   90.00
#
_symmetry.space_group_name_H-M   'P 1'
#
loop_
_entity.id
_entity.type
_entity.pdbx_description
1 polymer ?
#
loop_
_entity_poly.entity_id
_entity_poly.type
_entity_poly.pdbx_seq_one_letter_code
_entity_poly.pdbx_strand_id
1 'polypeptide(L)'
;MGFTAAAAEEYMSAQAAFLRRNRMGRRIPANYGHAFVNWWQQYGGEHPEWFQLVNGKRGPSRPWGRFSMCISNPGLREEIVSQWRQHGSAPLEHPPIFVNAVENDIPGQCECDACKALDGPEPPNYREFIPSKSKIAGKPFVSDRYARSWQAIQQIAAKYNSNAVVVGYAYMNYFAAPTTGIKLGSNVIIGFCPSSWFYPRSHEEQGWIKDQWQGWAETDASLLMRTNYFLDGYCMPHIFTGQFSDEFQKASSNGMIGTDFDSLTGHWATQGPNIYLLMRLQIHPDVSASSILSEYYSAFGPAADDVKKYFDFWEAYTSNGRSRLHDTFEALGASRWRSWAKAAHVIYPEESFAPAEALLDSAVSSAKGDQEASMRVNFLQLGLQHAKLCSQAASKLTLGDPESSYERGGAELQALLEFRRTHERMWISNLNHCAWVESSSWTLPGAAAQSQDPGPE
;
A
#
# COMPACT_ATOMS: atom_id res chain seq x y z
N MET A 1 4.00 -21.43 9.90
CA MET A 1 4.94 -20.52 9.21
C MET A 1 5.14 -19.19 9.94
N GLY A 2 4.09 -18.62 10.58
CA GLY A 2 4.21 -17.40 11.39
C GLY A 2 4.66 -17.64 12.83
N PHE A 3 4.44 -16.63 13.68
CA PHE A 3 4.72 -16.69 15.13
C PHE A 3 4.00 -17.86 15.81
N THR A 4 4.48 -18.29 16.98
CA THR A 4 3.60 -18.96 17.94
C THR A 4 2.51 -17.99 18.43
N ALA A 5 1.38 -18.50 18.94
CA ALA A 5 0.30 -17.64 19.42
C ALA A 5 0.76 -16.66 20.52
N ALA A 6 1.57 -17.14 21.46
CA ALA A 6 2.15 -16.31 22.52
C ALA A 6 3.09 -15.23 21.95
N ALA A 7 4.01 -15.59 21.05
CA ALA A 7 4.90 -14.62 20.42
C ALA A 7 4.14 -13.59 19.55
N ALA A 8 3.03 -13.98 18.93
CA ALA A 8 2.17 -13.08 18.18
C ALA A 8 1.51 -12.03 19.09
N GLU A 9 1.00 -12.44 20.25
CA GLU A 9 0.42 -11.52 21.24
C GLU A 9 1.46 -10.55 21.79
N GLU A 10 2.64 -11.05 22.16
CA GLU A 10 3.78 -10.23 22.60
C GLU A 10 4.18 -9.21 21.52
N TYR A 11 4.31 -9.66 20.26
CA TYR A 11 4.65 -8.80 19.12
C TYR A 11 3.61 -7.71 18.89
N MET A 12 2.30 -8.04 18.88
CA MET A 12 1.23 -7.07 18.69
C MET A 12 1.24 -6.01 19.78
N SER A 13 1.46 -6.41 21.04
CA SER A 13 1.55 -5.49 22.17
C SER A 13 2.76 -4.54 22.04
N ALA A 14 3.93 -5.08 21.70
CA ALA A 14 5.16 -4.32 21.50
C ALA A 14 5.05 -3.35 20.32
N GLN A 15 4.53 -3.81 19.18
CA GLN A 15 4.29 -2.99 18.00
C GLN A 15 3.31 -1.86 18.33
N ALA A 16 2.19 -2.13 18.99
CA ALA A 16 1.22 -1.11 19.35
C ALA A 16 1.83 -0.05 20.28
N ALA A 17 2.67 -0.46 21.25
CA ALA A 17 3.39 0.48 22.11
C ALA A 17 4.41 1.32 21.33
N PHE A 18 5.17 0.70 20.43
CA PHE A 18 6.15 1.38 19.57
C PHE A 18 5.49 2.41 18.65
N LEU A 19 4.38 2.04 18.00
CA LEU A 19 3.64 2.93 17.12
C LEU A 19 3.10 4.15 17.87
N ARG A 20 2.51 3.96 19.06
CA ARG A 20 2.06 5.09 19.89
C ARG A 20 3.19 6.02 20.28
N ARG A 21 4.38 5.50 20.63
CA ARG A 21 5.57 6.31 20.95
C ARG A 21 6.05 7.14 19.75
N ASN A 22 5.86 6.62 18.54
CA ASN A 22 6.14 7.30 17.28
C ASN A 22 4.93 8.10 16.75
N ARG A 23 3.95 8.42 17.61
CA ARG A 23 2.74 9.19 17.27
C ARG A 23 1.92 8.63 16.10
N MET A 24 2.09 7.34 15.81
CA MET A 24 1.29 6.62 14.83
C MET A 24 -0.07 6.31 15.46
N GLY A 25 -1.14 6.55 14.71
CA GLY A 25 -2.51 6.39 15.18
C GLY A 25 -3.44 7.39 14.50
N ARG A 26 -4.64 7.57 15.07
CA ARG A 26 -5.65 8.48 14.53
C ARG A 26 -5.77 9.70 15.43
N ARG A 27 -5.46 10.89 14.91
CA ARG A 27 -5.76 12.17 15.61
C ARG A 27 -7.23 12.55 15.49
N ILE A 28 -7.85 12.22 14.36
CA ILE A 28 -9.27 12.41 14.09
C ILE A 28 -9.88 11.01 13.96
N PRO A 29 -10.95 10.68 14.72
CA PRO A 29 -11.66 9.41 14.57
C PRO A 29 -12.47 9.45 13.27
N ALA A 30 -11.79 9.26 12.14
CA ALA A 30 -12.42 9.05 10.86
C ALA A 30 -12.74 7.57 10.68
N ASN A 31 -13.97 7.28 10.26
CA ASN A 31 -14.38 5.94 9.83
C ASN A 31 -14.88 6.03 8.39
N TYR A 32 -14.02 5.65 7.47
CA TYR A 32 -14.30 5.55 6.03
C TYR A 32 -13.52 4.36 5.48
N GLY A 33 -13.81 3.98 4.24
CA GLY A 33 -13.34 2.77 3.58
C GLY A 33 -14.34 2.39 2.49
N HIS A 34 -14.13 1.29 1.79
CA HIS A 34 -15.03 0.88 0.70
C HIS A 34 -16.51 0.81 1.16
N ALA A 35 -17.31 1.80 0.75
CA ALA A 35 -18.59 2.09 1.37
C ALA A 35 -19.71 1.14 0.91
N PHE A 36 -19.56 0.58 -0.30
CA PHE A 36 -20.66 -0.04 -1.03
C PHE A 36 -20.54 -1.56 -1.12
N VAL A 37 -19.63 -2.20 -0.38
CA VAL A 37 -19.22 -3.61 -0.61
C VAL A 37 -20.40 -4.59 -0.54
N ASN A 38 -21.39 -4.31 0.31
CA ASN A 38 -22.59 -5.13 0.50
C ASN A 38 -23.84 -4.57 -0.18
N TRP A 39 -23.75 -3.42 -0.87
CA TRP A 39 -24.93 -2.70 -1.37
C TRP A 39 -25.67 -3.45 -2.45
N TRP A 40 -24.99 -4.23 -3.30
CA TRP A 40 -25.69 -5.04 -4.31
C TRP A 40 -26.66 -6.04 -3.67
N GLN A 41 -26.25 -6.68 -2.57
CA GLN A 41 -27.12 -7.61 -1.84
C GLN A 41 -28.30 -6.89 -1.20
N GLN A 42 -28.08 -5.67 -0.68
CA GLN A 42 -29.09 -4.90 0.04
C GLN A 42 -30.10 -4.21 -0.90
N TYR A 43 -29.61 -3.60 -1.98
CA TYR A 43 -30.37 -2.68 -2.82
C TYR A 43 -30.45 -3.11 -4.29
N GLY A 44 -29.70 -4.13 -4.73
CA GLY A 44 -29.63 -4.51 -6.15
C GLY A 44 -30.95 -5.01 -6.75
N GLY A 45 -31.86 -5.51 -5.92
CA GLY A 45 -33.19 -5.94 -6.36
C GLY A 45 -34.17 -4.79 -6.59
N GLU A 46 -34.13 -3.76 -5.75
CA GLU A 46 -35.06 -2.61 -5.78
C GLU A 46 -34.51 -1.45 -6.59
N HIS A 47 -33.19 -1.22 -6.49
CA HIS A 47 -32.47 -0.13 -7.11
C HIS A 47 -31.31 -0.61 -7.99
N PRO A 48 -31.55 -1.49 -8.99
CA PRO A 48 -30.49 -1.93 -9.89
C PRO A 48 -29.80 -0.74 -10.59
N GLU A 49 -30.51 0.38 -10.80
CA GLU A 49 -30.02 1.61 -11.41
C GLU A 49 -28.91 2.34 -10.63
N TRP A 50 -28.71 2.02 -9.35
CA TRP A 50 -27.60 2.54 -8.55
C TRP A 50 -26.27 1.88 -8.88
N PHE A 51 -26.29 0.75 -9.58
CA PHE A 51 -25.10 -0.03 -9.87
C PHE A 51 -24.67 0.15 -11.33
N GLN A 52 -23.38 -0.09 -11.59
CA GLN A 52 -22.79 0.00 -12.93
C GLN A 52 -23.63 -0.72 -13.98
N LEU A 53 -23.79 -0.09 -15.15
CA LEU A 53 -24.24 -0.75 -16.37
C LEU A 53 -22.98 -1.20 -17.13
N VAL A 54 -22.84 -2.49 -17.41
CA VAL A 54 -21.74 -3.03 -18.21
C VAL A 54 -22.31 -4.04 -19.19
N ASN A 55 -22.06 -3.87 -20.49
CA ASN A 55 -22.59 -4.73 -21.55
C ASN A 55 -24.12 -4.94 -21.45
N GLY A 56 -24.85 -3.86 -21.18
CA GLY A 56 -26.32 -3.88 -21.06
C GLY A 56 -26.88 -4.48 -19.76
N LYS A 57 -26.03 -4.94 -18.84
CA LYS A 57 -26.45 -5.52 -17.55
C LYS A 57 -26.06 -4.63 -16.37
N ARG A 58 -26.96 -4.48 -15.38
CA ARG A 58 -26.66 -3.78 -14.13
C ARG A 58 -26.13 -4.70 -13.04
N GLY A 59 -25.23 -4.16 -12.21
CA GLY A 59 -24.67 -4.86 -11.05
C GLY A 59 -23.36 -5.61 -11.36
N PRO A 60 -23.00 -6.61 -10.53
CA PRO A 60 -21.79 -7.38 -10.71
C PRO A 60 -21.86 -8.26 -11.96
N SER A 61 -20.75 -8.35 -12.69
CA SER A 61 -20.65 -9.15 -13.92
C SER A 61 -20.66 -10.66 -13.67
N ARG A 62 -20.37 -11.08 -12.43
CA ARG A 62 -20.39 -12.48 -11.98
C ARG A 62 -20.90 -12.58 -10.55
N PRO A 63 -21.45 -13.73 -10.11
CA PRO A 63 -21.82 -13.95 -8.71
C PRO A 63 -20.66 -13.60 -7.78
N TRP A 64 -20.95 -12.88 -6.70
CA TRP A 64 -19.97 -12.43 -5.69
C TRP A 64 -18.84 -11.54 -6.24
N GLY A 65 -18.95 -11.08 -7.48
CA GLY A 65 -17.98 -10.16 -8.07
C GLY A 65 -18.08 -8.76 -7.47
N ARG A 66 -16.95 -8.05 -7.39
CA ARG A 66 -16.95 -6.61 -7.12
C ARG A 66 -17.71 -5.86 -8.21
N PHE A 67 -18.30 -4.73 -7.86
CA PHE A 67 -19.08 -3.87 -8.73
C PHE A 67 -18.78 -2.41 -8.40
N SER A 68 -18.67 -1.55 -9.42
CA SER A 68 -18.70 -0.10 -9.22
C SER A 68 -20.13 0.42 -9.16
N MET A 69 -20.29 1.61 -8.59
CA MET A 69 -21.59 2.28 -8.54
C MET A 69 -21.85 3.08 -9.82
N CYS A 70 -23.12 3.29 -10.14
CA CYS A 70 -23.55 4.26 -11.15
C CYS A 70 -23.54 5.66 -10.53
N ILE A 71 -22.35 6.21 -10.30
CA ILE A 71 -22.15 7.46 -9.55
C ILE A 71 -22.86 8.68 -10.17
N SER A 72 -23.34 8.62 -11.42
CA SER A 72 -24.17 9.67 -12.04
C SER A 72 -25.62 9.72 -11.52
N ASN A 73 -26.09 8.65 -10.87
CA ASN A 73 -27.48 8.51 -10.47
C ASN A 73 -27.82 9.44 -9.28
N PRO A 74 -28.81 10.35 -9.41
CA PRO A 74 -29.18 11.25 -8.33
C PRO A 74 -29.76 10.54 -7.10
N GLY A 75 -30.56 9.49 -7.30
CA GLY A 75 -31.13 8.70 -6.20
C GLY A 75 -30.07 8.00 -5.36
N LEU A 76 -29.01 7.47 -5.99
CA LEU A 76 -27.85 6.94 -5.27
C LEU A 76 -27.19 8.01 -4.39
N ARG A 77 -26.97 9.22 -4.94
CA ARG A 77 -26.32 10.31 -4.20
C ARG A 77 -27.15 10.79 -3.02
N GLU A 78 -28.47 10.85 -3.19
CA GLU A 78 -29.40 11.15 -2.11
C GLU A 78 -29.37 10.06 -1.03
N GLU A 79 -29.33 8.78 -1.42
CA GLU A 79 -29.28 7.67 -0.46
C GLU A 79 -27.97 7.65 0.33
N ILE A 80 -26.82 7.94 -0.29
CA ILE A 80 -25.54 8.09 0.42
C ILE A 80 -25.66 9.13 1.55
N VAL A 81 -26.28 10.28 1.28
CA VAL A 81 -26.49 11.33 2.29
C VAL A 81 -27.56 10.92 3.30
N SER A 82 -28.61 10.21 2.88
CA SER A 82 -29.65 9.68 3.77
C SER A 82 -29.06 8.74 4.83
N GLN A 83 -28.25 7.76 4.41
CA GLN A 83 -27.58 6.80 5.29
C GLN A 83 -26.64 7.52 6.27
N TRP A 84 -25.83 8.46 5.78
CA TRP A 84 -25.00 9.31 6.64
C TRP A 84 -25.81 10.06 7.70
N ARG A 85 -26.98 10.61 7.33
CA ARG A 85 -27.86 11.32 8.28
C ARG A 85 -28.39 10.41 9.38
N GLN A 86 -28.79 9.19 9.03
CA GLN A 86 -29.33 8.19 9.96
C GLN A 86 -28.27 7.68 10.94
N HIS A 87 -27.02 7.53 10.49
CA HIS A 87 -25.94 6.95 11.28
C HIS A 87 -25.07 7.95 12.08
N GLY A 88 -25.33 9.26 11.97
CA GLY A 88 -24.68 10.25 12.86
C GLY A 88 -24.42 11.62 12.25
N SER A 89 -25.46 12.32 11.78
CA SER A 89 -25.35 13.75 11.39
C SER A 89 -25.39 14.74 12.58
N ALA A 90 -25.53 14.23 13.82
CA ALA A 90 -25.68 15.07 15.00
C ALA A 90 -24.45 15.98 15.16
N PRO A 91 -24.63 17.28 15.48
CA PRO A 91 -23.54 18.18 15.75
C PRO A 91 -22.83 17.74 17.03
N LEU A 92 -21.85 16.86 16.90
CA LEU A 92 -20.79 16.75 17.89
C LEU A 92 -20.05 18.08 17.83
N GLU A 93 -19.89 18.75 18.97
CA GLU A 93 -19.33 20.10 19.01
C GLU A 93 -18.00 20.19 18.26
N HIS A 94 -17.17 19.14 18.13
CA HIS A 94 -15.99 19.09 17.24
C HIS A 94 -15.58 17.64 16.88
N PRO A 95 -15.92 17.08 15.69
CA PRO A 95 -15.07 17.03 14.47
C PRO A 95 -15.87 17.06 13.12
N PRO A 96 -15.24 17.07 11.92
CA PRO A 96 -15.99 16.91 10.65
C PRO A 96 -16.74 15.57 10.62
N ILE A 97 -17.98 15.59 10.11
CA ILE A 97 -18.79 14.38 9.93
C ILE A 97 -18.61 13.91 8.49
N PHE A 98 -17.98 12.75 8.32
CA PHE A 98 -17.60 12.24 7.02
C PHE A 98 -18.79 11.56 6.32
N VAL A 99 -19.10 12.00 5.11
CA VAL A 99 -19.96 11.32 4.15
C VAL A 99 -19.06 10.39 3.34
N ASN A 100 -19.12 9.09 3.61
CA ASN A 100 -18.25 8.12 2.94
C ASN A 100 -18.78 7.80 1.53
N ALA A 101 -18.02 8.18 0.51
CA ALA A 101 -18.32 7.93 -0.90
C ALA A 101 -17.20 7.15 -1.61
N VAL A 102 -16.43 6.36 -0.84
CA VAL A 102 -15.34 5.53 -1.36
C VAL A 102 -15.90 4.30 -2.10
N GLU A 103 -15.49 4.16 -3.36
CA GLU A 103 -15.91 3.09 -4.30
C GLU A 103 -15.36 1.70 -3.93
N ASN A 104 -15.97 0.62 -4.44
CA ASN A 104 -15.67 -0.79 -4.14
C ASN A 104 -14.43 -1.38 -4.83
N ASP A 105 -13.26 -0.82 -4.56
CA ASP A 105 -11.96 -1.47 -4.81
C ASP A 105 -11.82 -2.08 -6.24
N ILE A 106 -12.38 -1.37 -7.23
CA ILE A 106 -12.60 -1.80 -8.61
C ILE A 106 -12.54 -0.56 -9.53
N PRO A 107 -12.15 -0.71 -10.82
CA PRO A 107 -12.29 0.37 -11.78
C PRO A 107 -13.74 0.84 -11.90
N GLY A 108 -13.92 2.16 -12.08
CA GLY A 108 -15.19 2.76 -12.44
C GLY A 108 -15.57 2.34 -13.86
N GLN A 109 -16.67 1.60 -13.98
CA GLN A 109 -16.99 0.83 -15.19
C GLN A 109 -18.37 1.09 -15.75
N CYS A 110 -19.19 1.93 -15.11
CA CYS A 110 -20.54 2.19 -15.60
C CYS A 110 -20.51 2.83 -17.02
N GLU A 111 -21.20 2.20 -17.97
CA GLU A 111 -21.26 2.56 -19.39
C GLU A 111 -22.53 3.34 -19.76
N CYS A 112 -23.39 3.66 -18.79
CA CYS A 112 -24.62 4.41 -19.05
C CYS A 112 -24.30 5.83 -19.55
N ASP A 113 -25.19 6.39 -20.36
CA ASP A 113 -24.99 7.70 -20.98
C ASP A 113 -24.79 8.82 -19.96
N ALA A 114 -25.52 8.75 -18.84
CA ALA A 114 -25.38 9.72 -17.74
C ALA A 114 -24.00 9.68 -17.07
N CYS A 115 -23.36 8.51 -16.96
CA CYS A 115 -21.99 8.41 -16.45
C CYS A 115 -20.98 8.91 -17.48
N LYS A 116 -21.13 8.52 -18.75
CA LYS A 116 -20.25 8.97 -19.84
C LYS A 116 -20.29 10.48 -20.03
N ALA A 117 -21.44 11.11 -19.85
CA ALA A 117 -21.60 12.56 -19.93
C ALA A 117 -20.85 13.33 -18.83
N LEU A 118 -20.40 12.66 -17.76
CA LEU A 118 -19.60 13.27 -16.70
C LEU A 118 -18.08 13.11 -16.92
N ASP A 119 -17.66 12.31 -17.89
CA ASP A 119 -16.24 12.07 -18.17
C ASP A 119 -15.57 13.33 -18.72
N GLY A 120 -14.30 13.50 -18.35
CA GLY A 120 -13.41 14.51 -18.92
C GLY A 120 -12.62 13.93 -20.10
N PRO A 121 -11.97 14.79 -20.90
CA PRO A 121 -11.04 14.31 -21.92
C PRO A 121 -9.88 13.57 -21.26
N GLU A 122 -9.49 12.44 -21.84
CA GLU A 122 -8.31 11.71 -21.43
C GLU A 122 -7.04 12.51 -21.76
N PRO A 123 -6.11 12.70 -20.80
CA PRO A 123 -4.84 13.35 -21.08
C PRO A 123 -4.04 12.60 -22.16
N PRO A 124 -3.38 13.30 -23.11
CA PRO A 124 -2.63 12.64 -24.20
C PRO A 124 -1.57 11.63 -23.72
N ASN A 125 -0.88 11.94 -22.62
CA ASN A 125 0.17 11.09 -22.05
C ASN A 125 -0.37 10.07 -21.02
N TYR A 126 -1.67 10.07 -20.70
CA TYR A 126 -2.21 9.19 -19.65
C TYR A 126 -1.86 7.72 -19.90
N ARG A 127 -2.03 7.26 -21.15
CA ARG A 127 -1.79 5.87 -21.55
C ARG A 127 -0.32 5.47 -21.55
N GLU A 128 0.62 6.41 -21.65
CA GLU A 128 2.05 6.14 -21.63
C GLU A 128 2.50 5.57 -20.28
N PHE A 129 1.85 6.00 -19.19
CA PHE A 129 2.18 5.59 -17.84
C PHE A 129 1.32 4.45 -17.29
N ILE A 130 0.35 3.95 -18.07
CA ILE A 130 -0.46 2.79 -17.67
C ILE A 130 0.22 1.51 -18.20
N PRO A 131 0.70 0.60 -17.32
CA PRO A 131 1.25 -0.67 -17.77
C PRO A 131 0.22 -1.46 -18.59
N SER A 132 0.64 -2.03 -19.71
CA SER A 132 -0.24 -2.74 -20.66
C SER A 132 -1.02 -3.90 -20.02
N LYS A 133 -0.44 -4.54 -19.00
CA LYS A 133 -1.06 -5.63 -18.23
C LYS A 133 -1.84 -5.18 -16.98
N SER A 134 -1.92 -3.88 -16.73
CA SER A 134 -2.68 -3.33 -15.61
C SER A 134 -4.19 -3.57 -15.78
N LYS A 135 -4.91 -3.72 -14.65
CA LYS A 135 -6.37 -3.87 -14.62
C LYS A 135 -7.12 -2.69 -15.26
N ILE A 136 -6.45 -1.55 -15.43
CA ILE A 136 -7.02 -0.33 -15.99
C ILE A 136 -6.54 -0.02 -17.42
N ALA A 137 -5.65 -0.83 -18.00
CA ALA A 137 -5.04 -0.57 -19.32
C ALA A 137 -6.09 -0.35 -20.42
N GLY A 138 -7.16 -1.15 -20.43
CA GLY A 138 -8.29 -1.03 -21.37
C GLY A 138 -9.53 -0.34 -20.79
N LYS A 139 -9.42 0.37 -19.66
CA LYS A 139 -10.55 1.06 -19.02
C LYS A 139 -10.52 2.55 -19.36
N PRO A 140 -11.69 3.22 -19.50
CA PRO A 140 -11.74 4.65 -19.79
C PRO A 140 -11.14 5.46 -18.64
N PHE A 141 -10.57 6.63 -18.95
CA PHE A 141 -10.26 7.66 -17.97
C PHE A 141 -11.56 8.27 -17.42
N VAL A 142 -11.77 8.22 -16.11
CA VAL A 142 -13.06 8.62 -15.48
C VAL A 142 -12.88 9.52 -14.25
N SER A 143 -11.77 10.23 -14.12
CA SER A 143 -11.48 11.05 -12.93
C SER A 143 -12.50 12.19 -12.73
N ASP A 144 -12.81 12.96 -13.78
CA ASP A 144 -13.79 14.04 -13.74
C ASP A 144 -15.18 13.57 -13.32
N ARG A 145 -15.56 12.37 -13.78
CA ARG A 145 -16.81 11.72 -13.41
C ARG A 145 -16.92 11.57 -11.90
N TYR A 146 -15.89 11.01 -11.25
CA TYR A 146 -15.88 10.83 -9.80
C TYR A 146 -15.79 12.17 -9.06
N ALA A 147 -14.95 13.10 -9.52
CA ALA A 147 -14.84 14.44 -8.95
C ALA A 147 -16.20 15.17 -8.93
N ARG A 148 -16.93 15.18 -10.05
CA ARG A 148 -18.28 15.77 -10.16
C ARG A 148 -19.29 15.08 -9.25
N SER A 149 -19.17 13.76 -9.09
CA SER A 149 -20.05 13.01 -8.18
C SER A 149 -19.81 13.37 -6.72
N TRP A 150 -18.56 13.42 -6.28
CA TRP A 150 -18.22 13.82 -4.91
C TRP A 150 -18.68 15.24 -4.62
N GLN A 151 -18.51 16.17 -5.57
CA GLN A 151 -19.05 17.52 -5.46
C GLN A 151 -20.57 17.53 -5.30
N ALA A 152 -21.29 16.76 -6.13
CA ALA A 152 -22.75 16.69 -6.03
C ALA A 152 -23.23 16.11 -4.69
N ILE A 153 -22.57 15.05 -4.19
CA ILE A 153 -22.86 14.48 -2.86
C ILE A 153 -22.61 15.52 -1.77
N GLN A 154 -21.50 16.27 -1.86
CA GLN A 154 -21.14 17.31 -0.90
C GLN A 154 -22.19 18.42 -0.88
N GLN A 155 -22.66 18.86 -2.05
CA GLN A 155 -23.73 19.86 -2.17
C GLN A 155 -25.07 19.39 -1.59
N ILE A 156 -25.40 18.10 -1.72
CA ILE A 156 -26.60 17.53 -1.08
C ILE A 156 -26.42 17.52 0.44
N ALA A 157 -25.28 17.05 0.94
CA ALA A 157 -24.99 16.99 2.38
C ALA A 157 -24.96 18.38 3.03
N ALA A 158 -24.41 19.38 2.34
CA ALA A 158 -24.30 20.76 2.82
C ALA A 158 -25.66 21.42 3.11
N LYS A 159 -26.76 20.96 2.48
CA LYS A 159 -28.12 21.41 2.80
C LYS A 159 -28.56 21.04 4.22
N TYR A 160 -27.96 19.99 4.79
CA TYR A 160 -28.28 19.49 6.12
C TYR A 160 -27.22 19.89 7.16
N ASN A 161 -25.94 19.90 6.77
CA ASN A 161 -24.85 20.35 7.62
C ASN A 161 -23.74 20.96 6.74
N SER A 162 -23.49 22.27 6.88
CA SER A 162 -22.46 22.98 6.11
C SER A 162 -21.02 22.49 6.39
N ASN A 163 -20.81 21.78 7.50
CA ASN A 163 -19.53 21.16 7.86
C ASN A 163 -19.39 19.71 7.38
N ALA A 164 -20.36 19.20 6.59
CA ALA A 164 -20.27 17.86 6.02
C ALA A 164 -19.11 17.77 5.02
N VAL A 165 -18.27 16.75 5.20
CA VAL A 165 -17.11 16.49 4.36
C VAL A 165 -17.31 15.18 3.62
N VAL A 166 -17.24 15.19 2.30
CA VAL A 166 -17.28 13.95 1.49
C VAL A 166 -15.88 13.37 1.40
N VAL A 167 -15.74 12.07 1.64
CA VAL A 167 -14.48 11.34 1.46
C VAL A 167 -14.61 10.40 0.26
N GLY A 168 -13.65 10.48 -0.66
CA GLY A 168 -13.50 9.55 -1.80
C GLY A 168 -12.05 9.14 -1.98
N TYR A 169 -11.79 8.15 -2.84
CA TYR A 169 -10.43 7.77 -3.24
C TYR A 169 -10.18 8.10 -4.71
N ALA A 170 -9.04 8.69 -4.99
CA ALA A 170 -8.45 8.70 -6.33
C ALA A 170 -7.76 7.34 -6.53
N TYR A 171 -8.45 6.41 -7.18
CA TYR A 171 -8.07 4.99 -7.24
C TYR A 171 -8.32 4.40 -8.64
N MET A 172 -7.72 3.25 -8.95
CA MET A 172 -7.92 2.53 -10.23
C MET A 172 -7.86 3.46 -11.45
N ASN A 173 -8.89 3.53 -12.30
CA ASN A 173 -8.92 4.37 -13.52
C ASN A 173 -9.46 5.80 -13.29
N TYR A 174 -9.63 6.19 -12.03
CA TYR A 174 -10.00 7.53 -11.56
C TYR A 174 -8.99 8.06 -10.55
N PHE A 175 -7.74 7.57 -10.61
CA PHE A 175 -6.66 8.04 -9.75
C PHE A 175 -5.90 9.24 -10.32
N ALA A 176 -5.80 9.34 -11.64
CA ALA A 176 -5.15 10.46 -12.30
C ALA A 176 -5.97 11.74 -12.09
N ALA A 177 -5.34 12.91 -12.13
CA ALA A 177 -6.03 14.16 -11.85
C ALA A 177 -7.13 14.46 -12.90
N PRO A 178 -8.25 15.09 -12.51
CA PRO A 178 -9.29 15.50 -13.45
C PRO A 178 -8.79 16.60 -14.41
N THR A 179 -9.35 16.66 -15.62
CA THR A 179 -8.82 17.48 -16.72
C THR A 179 -9.66 18.70 -17.09
N THR A 180 -10.89 18.83 -16.56
CA THR A 180 -11.79 19.94 -16.93
C THR A 180 -11.73 21.14 -15.99
N GLY A 181 -10.69 21.28 -15.17
CA GLY A 181 -10.51 22.40 -14.25
C GLY A 181 -11.53 22.42 -13.09
N ILE A 182 -12.00 21.24 -12.68
CA ILE A 182 -12.99 21.09 -11.59
C ILE A 182 -12.43 21.67 -10.28
N LYS A 183 -13.26 22.43 -9.55
CA LYS A 183 -12.98 22.93 -8.21
C LYS A 183 -13.90 22.28 -7.18
N LEU A 184 -13.33 21.41 -6.34
CA LEU A 184 -14.04 20.65 -5.32
C LEU A 184 -14.14 21.39 -3.98
N GLY A 185 -13.09 22.14 -3.63
CA GLY A 185 -12.98 22.83 -2.34
C GLY A 185 -12.69 21.87 -1.17
N SER A 186 -12.37 22.46 -0.02
CA SER A 186 -11.80 21.73 1.14
C SER A 186 -12.75 20.74 1.83
N ASN A 187 -14.06 20.84 1.55
CA ASN A 187 -15.09 19.92 2.08
C ASN A 187 -15.21 18.63 1.26
N VAL A 188 -14.31 18.40 0.31
CA VAL A 188 -14.07 17.10 -0.30
C VAL A 188 -12.65 16.66 0.06
N ILE A 189 -12.54 15.51 0.72
CA ILE A 189 -11.28 14.85 1.01
C ILE A 189 -11.06 13.71 0.02
N ILE A 190 -9.87 13.66 -0.57
CA ILE A 190 -9.48 12.62 -1.52
C ILE A 190 -8.30 11.84 -0.97
N GLY A 191 -8.49 10.54 -0.73
CA GLY A 191 -7.40 9.59 -0.53
C GLY A 191 -6.73 9.27 -1.86
N PHE A 192 -5.52 9.77 -2.06
CA PHE A 192 -4.73 9.52 -3.26
C PHE A 192 -4.07 8.15 -3.18
N CYS A 193 -4.53 7.20 -4.02
CA CYS A 193 -4.15 5.78 -3.97
C CYS A 193 -3.80 5.22 -5.37
N PRO A 194 -2.63 5.57 -5.93
CA PRO A 194 -2.13 4.97 -7.17
C PRO A 194 -1.68 3.52 -6.92
N SER A 195 -2.62 2.56 -7.01
CA SER A 195 -2.49 1.17 -6.55
C SER A 195 -1.45 0.29 -7.25
N SER A 196 -0.78 0.79 -8.29
CA SER A 196 0.16 0.02 -9.13
C SER A 196 1.54 0.67 -9.30
N TRP A 197 1.78 1.86 -8.74
CA TRP A 197 3.03 2.61 -8.90
C TRP A 197 3.94 2.45 -7.68
N PHE A 198 4.35 1.21 -7.42
CA PHE A 198 5.33 0.90 -6.37
C PHE A 198 6.74 1.36 -6.75
N TYR A 199 7.65 1.34 -5.78
CA TYR A 199 9.07 1.64 -5.98
C TYR A 199 9.87 0.37 -6.39
N PRO A 200 11.01 0.52 -7.07
CA PRO A 200 11.54 1.75 -7.64
C PRO A 200 10.82 2.18 -8.93
N ARG A 201 10.70 3.49 -9.13
CA ARG A 201 10.14 4.10 -10.36
C ARG A 201 11.22 4.70 -11.24
N SER A 202 10.95 4.86 -12.54
CA SER A 202 11.75 5.73 -13.41
C SER A 202 11.60 7.19 -12.98
N HIS A 203 12.46 8.07 -13.49
CA HIS A 203 12.33 9.50 -13.24
C HIS A 203 11.01 10.05 -13.81
N GLU A 204 10.61 9.62 -15.01
CA GLU A 204 9.35 10.05 -15.61
C GLU A 204 8.13 9.55 -14.82
N GLU A 205 8.14 8.30 -14.37
CA GLU A 205 7.06 7.74 -13.55
C GLU A 205 6.93 8.48 -12.21
N GLN A 206 8.06 8.81 -11.57
CA GLN A 206 8.09 9.58 -10.33
C GLN A 206 7.54 10.99 -10.55
N GLY A 207 7.97 11.67 -11.61
CA GLY A 207 7.46 12.99 -11.99
C GLY A 207 5.95 12.95 -12.23
N TRP A 208 5.49 11.99 -13.03
CA TRP A 208 4.09 11.86 -13.40
C TRP A 208 3.17 11.61 -12.22
N ILE A 209 3.57 10.78 -11.24
CA ILE A 209 2.80 10.58 -10.00
C ILE A 209 2.72 11.87 -9.17
N LYS A 210 3.81 12.62 -9.06
CA LYS A 210 3.80 13.95 -8.40
C LYS A 210 2.90 14.94 -9.14
N ASP A 211 2.86 14.90 -10.46
CA ASP A 211 1.94 15.72 -11.27
C ASP A 211 0.48 15.33 -11.03
N GLN A 212 0.17 14.03 -10.85
CA GLN A 212 -1.19 13.60 -10.51
C GLN A 212 -1.61 14.10 -9.13
N TRP A 213 -0.72 14.06 -8.14
CA TRP A 213 -0.98 14.68 -6.84
C TRP A 213 -1.26 16.17 -6.97
N GLN A 214 -0.39 16.89 -7.70
CA GLN A 214 -0.52 18.32 -7.93
C GLN A 214 -1.85 18.67 -8.62
N GLY A 215 -2.25 17.92 -9.65
CA GLY A 215 -3.51 18.15 -10.34
C GLY A 215 -4.74 17.93 -9.45
N TRP A 216 -4.69 16.98 -8.51
CA TRP A 216 -5.74 16.86 -7.49
C TRP A 216 -5.73 18.03 -6.50
N ALA A 217 -4.55 18.50 -6.09
CA ALA A 217 -4.45 19.66 -5.19
C ALA A 217 -5.00 20.94 -5.83
N GLU A 218 -4.82 21.09 -7.15
CA GLU A 218 -5.38 22.20 -7.94
C GLU A 218 -6.91 22.19 -8.04
N THR A 219 -7.58 21.11 -7.63
CA THR A 219 -9.04 21.12 -7.47
C THR A 219 -9.49 21.82 -6.18
N ASP A 220 -8.56 22.28 -5.35
CA ASP A 220 -8.79 22.84 -4.01
C ASP A 220 -9.37 21.81 -3.00
N ALA A 221 -9.34 20.52 -3.35
CA ALA A 221 -9.68 19.43 -2.44
C ALA A 221 -8.61 19.28 -1.34
N SER A 222 -9.04 18.78 -0.18
CA SER A 222 -8.12 18.34 0.86
C SER A 222 -7.60 16.93 0.51
N LEU A 223 -6.28 16.68 0.59
CA LEU A 223 -5.72 15.40 0.16
C LEU A 223 -5.19 14.57 1.32
N LEU A 224 -5.43 13.26 1.26
CA LEU A 224 -4.79 12.26 2.12
C LEU A 224 -3.87 11.40 1.28
N MET A 225 -2.63 11.21 1.73
CA MET A 225 -1.77 10.19 1.13
C MET A 225 -2.22 8.82 1.63
N ARG A 226 -2.99 8.11 0.79
CA ARG A 226 -3.46 6.75 1.03
C ARG A 226 -2.78 5.84 0.01
N THR A 227 -1.49 5.57 0.19
CA THR A 227 -0.75 4.75 -0.77
C THR A 227 -0.53 3.34 -0.23
N ASN A 228 -0.30 2.39 -1.14
CA ASN A 228 -0.01 1.00 -0.80
C ASN A 228 1.48 0.68 -0.78
N TYR A 229 2.37 1.69 -0.90
CA TYR A 229 3.78 1.47 -1.22
C TYR A 229 4.53 0.58 -0.22
N PHE A 230 4.14 0.61 1.06
CA PHE A 230 4.78 -0.17 2.12
C PHE A 230 4.31 -1.64 2.20
N LEU A 231 3.34 -2.04 1.36
CA LEU A 231 3.00 -3.45 1.16
C LEU A 231 4.05 -4.20 0.32
N ASP A 232 4.96 -3.48 -0.33
CA ASP A 232 5.94 -4.03 -1.25
C ASP A 232 7.19 -4.57 -0.52
N GLY A 233 7.97 -5.39 -1.21
CA GLY A 233 9.30 -5.80 -0.80
C GLY A 233 9.34 -7.02 0.11
N TYR A 234 8.23 -7.44 0.71
CA TYR A 234 8.17 -8.60 1.62
C TYR A 234 9.25 -8.47 2.73
N CYS A 235 9.75 -9.57 3.30
CA CYS A 235 10.86 -9.48 4.25
C CYS A 235 12.22 -9.16 3.61
N MET A 236 12.30 -8.84 2.32
CA MET A 236 13.56 -8.51 1.65
C MET A 236 14.00 -7.07 1.98
N PRO A 237 15.30 -6.76 1.89
CA PRO A 237 15.82 -5.41 2.09
C PRO A 237 15.49 -4.48 0.90
N HIS A 238 14.21 -4.22 0.70
CA HIS A 238 13.66 -3.41 -0.38
C HIS A 238 13.62 -1.93 0.04
N ILE A 239 14.74 -1.23 -0.11
CA ILE A 239 14.90 0.15 0.36
C ILE A 239 14.59 1.15 -0.76
N PHE A 240 13.76 2.16 -0.45
CA PHE A 240 13.29 3.16 -1.41
C PHE A 240 13.13 4.56 -0.77
N THR A 241 13.88 4.83 0.30
CA THR A 241 13.78 6.03 1.12
C THR A 241 13.85 7.34 0.32
N GLY A 242 14.71 7.41 -0.70
CA GLY A 242 14.86 8.59 -1.54
C GLY A 242 13.60 8.94 -2.32
N GLN A 243 13.02 7.99 -3.08
CA GLN A 243 11.83 8.25 -3.89
C GLN A 243 10.59 8.51 -3.02
N PHE A 244 10.46 7.78 -1.91
CA PHE A 244 9.34 8.00 -0.99
C PHE A 244 9.40 9.37 -0.31
N SER A 245 10.57 9.81 0.18
CA SER A 245 10.67 11.15 0.80
C SER A 245 10.42 12.27 -0.21
N ASP A 246 10.96 12.18 -1.43
CA ASP A 246 10.68 13.14 -2.50
C ASP A 246 9.18 13.28 -2.76
N GLU A 247 8.45 12.16 -2.90
CA GLU A 247 6.99 12.20 -3.10
C GLU A 247 6.27 12.74 -1.86
N PHE A 248 6.59 12.23 -0.67
CA PHE A 248 5.93 12.59 0.58
C PHE A 248 6.06 14.08 0.90
N GLN A 249 7.27 14.63 0.78
CA GLN A 249 7.52 16.04 1.08
C GLN A 249 6.91 16.96 0.02
N LYS A 250 6.87 16.53 -1.24
CA LYS A 250 6.09 17.21 -2.28
C LYS A 250 4.60 17.22 -1.94
N ALA A 251 4.04 16.08 -1.54
CA ALA A 251 2.64 16.01 -1.12
C ALA A 251 2.36 16.90 0.10
N SER A 252 3.22 16.85 1.12
CA SER A 252 3.11 17.67 2.34
C SER A 252 3.10 19.16 2.10
N SER A 253 3.87 19.63 1.11
CA SER A 253 3.90 21.05 0.72
C SER A 253 2.76 21.45 -0.23
N ASN A 254 1.92 20.51 -0.69
CA ASN A 254 0.90 20.74 -1.71
C ASN A 254 -0.44 20.06 -1.34
N GLY A 255 -1.09 20.52 -0.27
CA GLY A 255 -2.49 20.16 0.04
C GLY A 255 -2.70 18.87 0.83
N MET A 256 -1.64 18.16 1.24
CA MET A 256 -1.77 17.01 2.15
C MET A 256 -2.21 17.47 3.54
N ILE A 257 -3.32 16.92 4.01
CA ILE A 257 -3.83 17.15 5.37
C ILE A 257 -3.62 15.96 6.31
N GLY A 258 -3.11 14.84 5.77
CA GLY A 258 -2.85 13.63 6.52
C GLY A 258 -2.49 12.44 5.63
N THR A 259 -2.32 11.29 6.28
CA THR A 259 -1.92 10.04 5.67
C THR A 259 -2.80 8.91 6.16
N ASP A 260 -2.98 7.89 5.34
CA ASP A 260 -3.70 6.67 5.69
C ASP A 260 -2.97 5.45 5.13
N PHE A 261 -2.18 4.81 5.98
CA PHE A 261 -1.40 3.63 5.64
C PHE A 261 -1.96 2.41 6.37
N ASP A 262 -2.62 1.53 5.62
CA ASP A 262 -2.91 0.14 6.01
C ASP A 262 -1.72 -0.80 5.77
N SER A 263 -0.60 -0.24 5.33
CA SER A 263 0.50 -0.97 4.70
C SER A 263 1.76 -1.08 5.56
N LEU A 264 1.65 -0.89 6.88
CA LEU A 264 2.77 -1.10 7.79
C LEU A 264 3.00 -2.59 8.07
N THR A 265 3.72 -3.25 7.17
CA THR A 265 3.96 -4.71 7.18
C THR A 265 4.92 -5.20 8.27
N GLY A 266 5.68 -4.31 8.93
CA GLY A 266 6.48 -4.65 10.11
C GLY A 266 7.76 -5.44 9.83
N HIS A 267 8.38 -5.25 8.65
CA HIS A 267 9.68 -5.81 8.28
C HIS A 267 10.85 -4.97 8.85
N TRP A 268 10.92 -4.91 10.18
CA TRP A 268 11.73 -3.94 10.93
C TRP A 268 13.24 -4.00 10.66
N ALA A 269 13.82 -5.20 10.55
CA ALA A 269 15.25 -5.36 10.35
C ALA A 269 15.70 -5.07 8.91
N THR A 270 14.89 -5.46 7.92
CA THR A 270 15.27 -5.34 6.51
C THR A 270 14.75 -4.07 5.83
N GLN A 271 13.66 -3.48 6.34
CA GLN A 271 13.07 -2.24 5.82
C GLN A 271 13.03 -1.10 6.86
N GLY A 272 13.83 -1.21 7.92
CA GLY A 272 13.87 -0.26 9.04
C GLY A 272 13.96 1.21 8.64
N PRO A 273 14.86 1.62 7.73
CA PRO A 273 14.96 3.01 7.25
C PRO A 273 13.67 3.51 6.57
N ASN A 274 13.02 2.70 5.72
CA ASN A 274 11.76 3.08 5.09
C ASN A 274 10.71 3.41 6.17
N ILE A 275 10.56 2.49 7.12
CA ILE A 275 9.53 2.57 8.16
C ILE A 275 9.82 3.75 9.11
N TYR A 276 11.07 3.92 9.54
CA TYR A 276 11.46 5.04 10.40
C TYR A 276 11.25 6.38 9.70
N LEU A 277 11.66 6.49 8.44
CA LEU A 277 11.45 7.69 7.63
C LEU A 277 9.96 8.05 7.51
N LEU A 278 9.09 7.08 7.23
CA LEU A 278 7.64 7.26 7.20
C LEU A 278 7.10 7.81 8.51
N MET A 279 7.48 7.22 9.65
CA MET A 279 7.02 7.66 10.97
C MET A 279 7.48 9.09 11.27
N ARG A 280 8.71 9.44 10.88
CA ARG A 280 9.27 10.77 11.14
C ARG A 280 8.70 11.85 10.24
N LEU A 281 8.53 11.58 8.96
CA LEU A 281 7.94 12.54 8.02
C LEU A 281 6.47 12.85 8.34
N GLN A 282 5.72 11.91 8.91
CA GLN A 282 4.34 12.17 9.37
C GLN A 282 4.24 13.23 10.48
N ILE A 283 5.29 13.39 11.28
CA ILE A 283 5.33 14.37 12.38
C ILE A 283 6.09 15.63 11.96
N HIS A 284 7.14 15.45 11.17
CA HIS A 284 8.11 16.48 10.79
C HIS A 284 8.38 16.44 9.28
N PRO A 285 7.38 16.80 8.44
CA PRO A 285 7.49 16.68 6.99
C PRO A 285 8.58 17.58 6.39
N ASP A 286 8.91 18.69 7.05
CA ASP A 286 9.90 19.67 6.56
C ASP A 286 11.35 19.29 6.86
N VAL A 287 11.58 18.26 7.69
CA VAL A 287 12.94 17.80 8.01
C VAL A 287 13.49 17.00 6.83
N SER A 288 14.73 17.27 6.43
CA SER A 288 15.34 16.57 5.30
C SER A 288 15.42 15.06 5.56
N ALA A 289 15.15 14.26 4.53
CA ALA A 289 15.27 12.81 4.60
C ALA A 289 16.68 12.37 5.06
N SER A 290 17.73 13.05 4.60
CA SER A 290 19.10 12.82 5.04
C SER A 290 19.30 12.98 6.54
N SER A 291 18.67 13.98 7.16
CA SER A 291 18.76 14.21 8.62
C SER A 291 18.03 13.11 9.39
N ILE A 292 16.84 12.70 8.90
CA ILE A 292 16.08 11.61 9.51
C ILE A 292 16.85 10.29 9.43
N LEU A 293 17.45 9.99 8.27
CA LEU A 293 18.26 8.78 8.10
C LEU A 293 19.53 8.83 8.95
N SER A 294 20.21 9.97 9.03
CA SER A 294 21.35 10.16 9.94
C SER A 294 20.95 9.92 11.39
N GLU A 295 19.76 10.35 11.82
CA GLU A 295 19.24 10.06 13.15
C GLU A 295 19.02 8.56 13.34
N TYR A 296 18.40 7.87 12.37
CA TYR A 296 18.22 6.42 12.41
C TYR A 296 19.55 5.68 12.57
N TYR A 297 20.57 6.01 11.76
CA TYR A 297 21.88 5.36 11.81
C TYR A 297 22.64 5.67 13.10
N SER A 298 22.44 6.84 13.70
CA SER A 298 23.08 7.21 14.98
C SER A 298 22.73 6.24 16.12
N ALA A 299 21.58 5.56 16.04
CA ALA A 299 21.21 4.53 17.00
C ALA A 299 22.19 3.33 16.98
N PHE A 300 22.99 3.14 15.94
CA PHE A 300 23.98 2.06 15.92
C PHE A 300 25.33 2.47 16.53
N GLY A 301 25.39 3.65 17.17
CA GLY A 301 26.56 4.10 17.92
C GLY A 301 27.82 4.12 17.04
N PRO A 302 28.93 3.52 17.50
CA PRO A 302 30.15 3.41 16.71
C PRO A 302 30.00 2.75 15.33
N ALA A 303 28.94 1.95 15.11
CA ALA A 303 28.68 1.26 13.84
C ALA A 303 27.79 2.07 12.86
N ALA A 304 27.42 3.31 13.18
CA ALA A 304 26.51 4.12 12.38
C ALA A 304 26.89 4.21 10.89
N ASP A 305 28.16 4.49 10.59
CA ASP A 305 28.64 4.62 9.21
C ASP A 305 28.59 3.30 8.44
N ASP A 306 28.87 2.17 9.09
CA ASP A 306 28.83 0.86 8.44
C ASP A 306 27.39 0.39 8.19
N VAL A 307 26.48 0.68 9.13
CA VAL A 307 25.05 0.42 8.94
C VAL A 307 24.46 1.32 7.86
N LYS A 308 24.91 2.57 7.75
CA LYS A 308 24.55 3.43 6.62
C LYS A 308 24.98 2.80 5.29
N LYS A 309 26.25 2.37 5.18
CA LYS A 309 26.74 1.70 3.95
C LYS A 309 25.94 0.43 3.61
N TYR A 310 25.53 -0.34 4.62
CA TYR A 310 24.67 -1.51 4.44
C TYR A 310 23.32 -1.15 3.79
N PHE A 311 22.64 -0.11 4.27
CA PHE A 311 21.36 0.30 3.69
C PHE A 311 21.51 1.07 2.37
N ASP A 312 22.57 1.86 2.20
CA ASP A 312 22.91 2.50 0.91
C ASP A 312 23.12 1.44 -0.18
N PHE A 313 23.79 0.32 0.14
CA PHE A 313 23.94 -0.82 -0.75
C PHE A 313 22.58 -1.38 -1.19
N TRP A 314 21.65 -1.58 -0.26
CA TRP A 314 20.32 -2.13 -0.57
C TRP A 314 19.41 -1.16 -1.32
N GLU A 315 19.50 0.15 -1.06
CA GLU A 315 18.78 1.17 -1.83
C GLU A 315 19.29 1.22 -3.27
N ALA A 316 20.62 1.18 -3.46
CA ALA A 316 21.22 1.10 -4.78
C ALA A 316 20.86 -0.21 -5.50
N TYR A 317 20.90 -1.34 -4.80
CA TYR A 317 20.51 -2.65 -5.34
C TYR A 317 19.05 -2.65 -5.81
N THR A 318 18.14 -2.11 -4.98
CA THR A 318 16.72 -1.97 -5.30
C THR A 318 16.54 -1.10 -6.54
N SER A 319 17.11 0.11 -6.54
CA SER A 319 16.96 1.10 -7.60
C SER A 319 17.53 0.62 -8.94
N ASN A 320 18.74 0.07 -8.94
CA ASN A 320 19.39 -0.47 -10.14
C ASN A 320 18.70 -1.75 -10.65
N GLY A 321 18.00 -2.46 -9.76
CA GLY A 321 17.27 -3.68 -10.06
C GLY A 321 15.89 -3.47 -10.70
N ARG A 322 15.46 -2.23 -10.99
CA ARG A 322 14.09 -1.90 -11.44
C ARG A 322 13.58 -2.82 -12.55
N SER A 323 14.29 -2.93 -13.67
CA SER A 323 13.84 -3.73 -14.82
C SER A 323 13.72 -5.22 -14.47
N ARG A 324 14.74 -5.80 -13.81
CA ARG A 324 14.69 -7.18 -13.31
C ARG A 324 13.45 -7.41 -12.44
N LEU A 325 13.16 -6.46 -11.56
CA LEU A 325 12.04 -6.52 -10.64
C LEU A 325 10.68 -6.30 -11.33
N HIS A 326 10.60 -5.50 -12.39
CA HIS A 326 9.38 -5.39 -13.19
C HIS A 326 9.14 -6.67 -14.02
N ASP A 327 10.14 -7.07 -14.80
CA ASP A 327 10.06 -8.17 -15.76
C ASP A 327 9.78 -9.50 -15.06
N THR A 328 10.40 -9.73 -13.89
CA THR A 328 10.17 -10.96 -13.11
C THR A 328 8.74 -11.05 -12.59
N PHE A 329 8.20 -9.95 -12.06
CA PHE A 329 6.83 -9.96 -11.53
C PHE A 329 5.80 -10.15 -12.64
N GLU A 330 6.06 -9.53 -13.80
CA GLU A 330 5.25 -9.73 -14.99
C GLU A 330 5.32 -11.17 -15.50
N ALA A 331 6.53 -11.74 -15.62
CA ALA A 331 6.74 -13.10 -16.10
C ALA A 331 6.09 -14.15 -15.19
N LEU A 332 6.15 -13.95 -13.87
CA LEU A 332 5.57 -14.87 -12.89
C LEU A 332 4.08 -14.62 -12.61
N GLY A 333 3.47 -13.58 -13.19
CA GLY A 333 2.12 -13.14 -12.83
C GLY A 333 1.98 -12.89 -11.32
N ALA A 334 3.04 -12.37 -10.70
CA ALA A 334 3.11 -12.16 -9.25
C ALA A 334 2.56 -10.78 -8.86
N SER A 335 2.00 -10.69 -7.67
CA SER A 335 1.56 -9.44 -7.07
C SER A 335 2.69 -8.85 -6.23
N ARG A 336 2.90 -7.53 -6.38
CA ARG A 336 3.85 -6.72 -5.61
C ARG A 336 3.65 -6.79 -4.09
N TRP A 337 2.51 -7.30 -3.62
CA TRP A 337 2.23 -7.38 -2.19
C TRP A 337 1.62 -8.69 -1.73
N ARG A 338 0.77 -9.34 -2.55
CA ARG A 338 0.12 -10.61 -2.15
C ARG A 338 1.00 -11.82 -2.35
N SER A 339 1.86 -11.79 -3.37
CA SER A 339 2.59 -12.98 -3.80
C SER A 339 4.05 -12.71 -4.13
N TRP A 340 4.65 -11.77 -3.39
CA TRP A 340 6.06 -11.38 -3.54
C TRP A 340 7.03 -12.55 -3.39
N ALA A 341 6.73 -13.50 -2.50
CA ALA A 341 7.60 -14.63 -2.22
C ALA A 341 7.74 -15.59 -3.42
N LYS A 342 6.95 -15.44 -4.49
CA LYS A 342 7.18 -16.13 -5.79
C LYS A 342 8.49 -15.68 -6.44
N ALA A 343 8.80 -14.40 -6.34
CA ALA A 343 9.91 -13.77 -7.05
C ALA A 343 11.17 -13.58 -6.19
N ALA A 344 11.09 -13.83 -4.87
CA ALA A 344 12.16 -13.49 -3.92
C ALA A 344 13.54 -14.00 -4.35
N HIS A 345 13.64 -15.26 -4.79
CA HIS A 345 14.89 -15.90 -5.22
C HIS A 345 15.48 -15.35 -6.52
N VAL A 346 14.66 -14.76 -7.39
CA VAL A 346 15.11 -14.14 -8.64
C VAL A 346 15.56 -12.69 -8.39
N ILE A 347 14.83 -11.97 -7.53
CA ILE A 347 15.13 -10.56 -7.22
C ILE A 347 16.31 -10.45 -6.25
N TYR A 348 16.37 -11.33 -5.26
CA TYR A 348 17.40 -11.40 -4.24
C TYR A 348 18.00 -12.82 -4.22
N PRO A 349 18.79 -13.17 -5.24
CA PRO A 349 19.48 -14.46 -5.28
C PRO A 349 20.60 -14.50 -4.22
N GLU A 350 21.13 -15.69 -3.92
CA GLU A 350 22.07 -15.91 -2.82
C GLU A 350 23.31 -15.00 -2.89
N GLU A 351 23.84 -14.78 -4.10
CA GLU A 351 25.00 -13.92 -4.34
C GLU A 351 24.76 -12.44 -3.97
N SER A 352 23.50 -12.00 -3.93
CA SER A 352 23.17 -10.62 -3.54
C SER A 352 23.37 -10.35 -2.05
N PHE A 353 23.41 -11.39 -1.21
CA PHE A 353 23.55 -11.26 0.24
C PHE A 353 25.01 -11.10 0.69
N ALA A 354 25.97 -11.70 -0.01
CA ALA A 354 27.37 -11.72 0.41
C ALA A 354 28.01 -10.32 0.61
N PRO A 355 27.78 -9.32 -0.29
CA PRO A 355 28.28 -7.97 -0.05
C PRO A 355 27.66 -7.32 1.20
N ALA A 356 26.38 -7.59 1.46
CA ALA A 356 25.68 -7.05 2.61
C ALA A 356 26.11 -7.72 3.93
N GLU A 357 26.40 -9.02 3.90
CA GLU A 357 26.99 -9.77 5.04
C GLU A 357 28.34 -9.15 5.44
N ALA A 358 29.22 -8.87 4.47
CA ALA A 358 30.52 -8.23 4.74
C ALA A 358 30.40 -6.81 5.33
N LEU A 359 29.38 -6.04 4.93
CA LEU A 359 29.10 -4.73 5.51
C LEU A 359 28.63 -4.85 6.97
N LEU A 360 27.81 -5.86 7.28
CA LEU A 360 27.40 -6.13 8.66
C LEU A 360 28.55 -6.68 9.53
N ASP A 361 29.47 -7.46 8.98
CA ASP A 361 30.67 -7.90 9.71
C ASP A 361 31.57 -6.72 10.11
N SER A 362 31.66 -5.72 9.23
CA SER A 362 32.32 -4.45 9.54
C SER A 362 31.60 -3.71 10.67
N ALA A 363 30.26 -3.61 10.59
CA ALA A 363 29.44 -3.01 11.64
C ALA A 363 29.58 -3.73 13.00
N VAL A 364 29.69 -5.07 13.02
CA VAL A 364 29.96 -5.84 14.24
C VAL A 364 31.31 -5.46 14.84
N SER A 365 32.33 -5.32 13.99
CA SER A 365 33.67 -4.91 14.42
C SER A 365 33.66 -3.50 15.02
N SER A 366 32.94 -2.57 14.38
CA SER A 366 32.79 -1.18 14.85
C SER A 366 31.98 -1.08 16.14
N ALA A 367 30.92 -1.87 16.30
CA ALA A 367 30.10 -1.90 17.52
C ALA A 367 30.81 -2.56 18.72
N LYS A 368 32.00 -3.14 18.54
CA LYS A 368 32.72 -3.85 19.59
C LYS A 368 33.01 -2.92 20.78
N GLY A 369 32.52 -3.32 21.95
CA GLY A 369 32.66 -2.56 23.19
C GLY A 369 31.46 -1.67 23.52
N ASP A 370 30.50 -1.53 22.61
CA ASP A 370 29.19 -0.93 22.86
C ASP A 370 28.11 -2.03 22.79
N GLN A 371 27.56 -2.38 23.97
CA GLN A 371 26.59 -3.47 24.10
C GLN A 371 25.30 -3.16 23.33
N GLU A 372 24.83 -1.92 23.35
CA GLU A 372 23.56 -1.54 22.71
C GLU A 372 23.71 -1.53 21.18
N ALA A 373 24.79 -0.93 20.67
CA ALA A 373 25.15 -0.99 19.26
C ALA A 373 25.30 -2.45 18.79
N SER A 374 25.97 -3.31 19.57
CA SER A 374 26.16 -4.72 19.23
C SER A 374 24.82 -5.47 19.10
N MET A 375 23.87 -5.23 20.01
CA MET A 375 22.53 -5.83 19.92
C MET A 375 21.77 -5.34 18.69
N ARG A 376 21.86 -4.05 18.35
CA ARG A 376 21.21 -3.46 17.18
C ARG A 376 21.79 -3.97 15.86
N VAL A 377 23.11 -4.13 15.77
CA VAL A 377 23.76 -4.75 14.59
C VAL A 377 23.36 -6.22 14.45
N ASN A 378 23.35 -6.99 15.54
CA ASN A 378 22.90 -8.39 15.52
C ASN A 378 21.43 -8.52 15.05
N PHE A 379 20.57 -7.56 15.43
CA PHE A 379 19.19 -7.50 14.92
C PHE A 379 19.13 -7.40 13.39
N LEU A 380 20.02 -6.61 12.76
CA LEU A 380 20.12 -6.55 11.30
C LEU A 380 20.68 -7.84 10.69
N GLN A 381 21.68 -8.48 11.32
CA GLN A 381 22.21 -9.77 10.86
C GLN A 381 21.14 -10.86 10.84
N LEU A 382 20.32 -10.94 11.90
CA LEU A 382 19.19 -11.87 11.96
C LEU A 382 18.13 -11.56 10.90
N GLY A 383 17.84 -10.29 10.65
CA GLY A 383 16.95 -9.86 9.57
C GLY A 383 17.44 -10.30 8.18
N LEU A 384 18.73 -10.10 7.90
CA LEU A 384 19.34 -10.49 6.63
C LEU A 384 19.34 -12.02 6.45
N GLN A 385 19.68 -12.77 7.52
CA GLN A 385 19.62 -14.22 7.50
C GLN A 385 18.20 -14.74 7.26
N HIS A 386 17.20 -14.11 7.88
CA HIS A 386 15.79 -14.45 7.64
C HIS A 386 15.39 -14.24 6.17
N ALA A 387 15.77 -13.11 5.58
CA ALA A 387 15.53 -12.83 4.17
C ALA A 387 16.22 -13.84 3.24
N LYS A 388 17.48 -14.21 3.54
CA LYS A 388 18.22 -15.24 2.80
C LYS A 388 17.53 -16.60 2.82
N LEU A 389 17.10 -17.06 3.99
CA LEU A 389 16.34 -18.32 4.15
C LEU A 389 15.00 -18.30 3.40
N CYS A 390 14.29 -17.16 3.42
CA CYS A 390 13.07 -16.97 2.63
C CYS A 390 13.32 -17.03 1.12
N SER A 391 14.43 -16.45 0.66
CA SER A 391 14.86 -16.53 -0.74
C SER A 391 15.21 -17.98 -1.13
N GLN A 392 15.97 -18.69 -0.30
CA GLN A 392 16.31 -20.10 -0.52
C GLN A 392 15.07 -20.99 -0.58
N ALA A 393 14.12 -20.84 0.35
CA ALA A 393 12.85 -21.56 0.30
C ALA A 393 12.05 -21.23 -0.97
N ALA A 394 11.97 -19.96 -1.37
CA ALA A 394 11.30 -19.54 -2.59
C ALA A 394 11.93 -20.17 -3.85
N SER A 395 13.24 -20.41 -3.86
CA SER A 395 13.93 -21.06 -5.00
C SER A 395 13.51 -22.51 -5.23
N LYS A 396 12.97 -23.18 -4.21
CA LYS A 396 12.50 -24.58 -4.26
C LYS A 396 10.99 -24.74 -4.31
N LEU A 397 10.25 -23.66 -4.02
CA LEU A 397 8.80 -23.63 -3.89
C LEU A 397 8.15 -22.69 -4.92
N THR A 398 8.85 -22.39 -6.01
CA THR A 398 8.37 -21.47 -7.05
C THR A 398 7.44 -22.17 -8.03
N LEU A 399 6.34 -21.50 -8.42
CA LEU A 399 5.43 -22.00 -9.46
C LEU A 399 6.00 -21.92 -10.88
N GLY A 400 7.17 -21.28 -11.04
CA GLY A 400 7.88 -21.22 -12.33
C GLY A 400 8.73 -22.46 -12.63
N ASP A 401 9.01 -23.32 -11.63
CA ASP A 401 9.73 -24.57 -11.82
C ASP A 401 8.72 -25.75 -11.82
N PRO A 402 8.52 -26.45 -12.96
CA PRO A 402 7.59 -27.57 -13.05
C PRO A 402 7.97 -28.75 -12.16
N GLU A 403 9.22 -28.82 -11.68
CA GLU A 403 9.68 -29.83 -10.73
C GLU A 403 9.49 -29.41 -9.26
N SER A 404 8.99 -28.20 -8.96
CA SER A 404 8.81 -27.76 -7.57
C SER A 404 7.81 -28.63 -6.81
N SER A 405 8.22 -29.13 -5.64
CA SER A 405 7.40 -29.95 -4.75
C SER A 405 7.68 -29.59 -3.28
N TYR A 406 6.74 -29.89 -2.38
CA TYR A 406 6.97 -29.67 -0.94
C TYR A 406 8.13 -30.52 -0.41
N GLU A 407 8.35 -31.70 -0.98
CA GLU A 407 9.47 -32.57 -0.63
C GLU A 407 10.82 -31.95 -1.03
N ARG A 408 10.90 -31.31 -2.21
CA ARG A 408 12.13 -30.65 -2.69
C ARG A 408 12.47 -29.40 -1.89
N GLY A 409 11.47 -28.64 -1.45
CA GLY A 409 11.67 -27.46 -0.61
C GLY A 409 11.62 -27.74 0.90
N GLY A 410 11.47 -29.01 1.30
CA GLY A 410 11.22 -29.38 2.69
C GLY A 410 12.37 -29.02 3.62
N ALA A 411 13.62 -29.17 3.16
CA ALA A 411 14.80 -28.83 3.95
C ALA A 411 14.91 -27.31 4.17
N GLU A 412 14.76 -26.52 3.12
CA GLU A 412 14.80 -25.05 3.17
C GLU A 412 13.65 -24.48 4.00
N LEU A 413 12.45 -25.04 3.85
CA LEU A 413 11.29 -24.66 4.66
C LEU A 413 11.51 -25.01 6.13
N GLN A 414 12.05 -26.18 6.44
CA GLN A 414 12.36 -26.57 7.81
C GLN A 414 13.43 -25.66 8.43
N ALA A 415 14.48 -25.31 7.69
CA ALA A 415 15.51 -24.37 8.15
C ALA A 415 14.92 -22.98 8.44
N LEU A 416 14.04 -22.48 7.56
CA LEU A 416 13.33 -21.22 7.77
C LEU A 416 12.43 -21.27 9.02
N LEU A 417 11.70 -22.37 9.21
CA LEU A 417 10.81 -22.56 10.36
C LEU A 417 11.60 -22.63 11.66
N GLU A 418 12.69 -23.39 11.69
CA GLU A 418 13.57 -23.50 12.86
C GLU A 418 14.13 -22.13 13.22
N PHE A 419 14.68 -21.40 12.24
CA PHE A 419 15.19 -20.05 12.45
C PHE A 419 14.12 -19.12 13.03
N ARG A 420 12.90 -19.14 12.49
CA ARG A 420 11.78 -18.34 13.01
C ARG A 420 11.42 -18.73 14.44
N ARG A 421 11.41 -20.02 14.78
CA ARG A 421 11.10 -20.50 16.14
C ARG A 421 12.16 -20.08 17.15
N THR A 422 13.43 -20.14 16.78
CA THR A 422 14.53 -19.70 17.64
C THR A 422 14.50 -18.18 17.89
N HIS A 423 14.09 -17.38 16.90
CA HIS A 423 14.23 -15.92 16.95
C HIS A 423 12.90 -15.15 16.99
N GLU A 424 11.76 -15.79 17.22
CA GLU A 424 10.45 -15.13 17.14
C GLU A 424 10.26 -13.95 18.11
N ARG A 425 11.03 -13.89 19.20
CA ARG A 425 11.04 -12.77 20.15
C ARG A 425 12.02 -11.65 19.83
N MET A 426 12.85 -11.83 18.79
CA MET A 426 13.69 -10.75 18.27
C MET A 426 12.88 -9.76 17.43
N TRP A 427 11.68 -10.15 16.97
CA TRP A 427 10.76 -9.31 16.19
C TRP A 427 11.42 -8.61 14.99
N ILE A 428 12.36 -9.29 14.32
CA ILE A 428 13.05 -8.79 13.12
C ILE A 428 12.09 -8.49 11.96
N SER A 429 10.93 -9.16 11.95
CA SER A 429 9.90 -9.06 10.92
C SER A 429 8.55 -9.48 11.50
N ASN A 430 7.44 -9.02 10.92
CA ASN A 430 6.11 -9.57 11.15
C ASN A 430 6.00 -10.96 10.51
N LEU A 431 6.24 -12.01 11.30
CA LEU A 431 6.26 -13.38 10.79
C LEU A 431 4.87 -13.87 10.34
N ASN A 432 3.79 -13.32 10.88
CA ASN A 432 2.44 -13.64 10.43
C ASN A 432 2.14 -13.03 9.05
N HIS A 433 2.55 -11.78 8.83
CA HIS A 433 2.47 -11.18 7.50
C HIS A 433 3.31 -11.97 6.49
N CYS A 434 4.53 -12.38 6.87
CA CYS A 434 5.34 -13.24 6.01
C CYS A 434 4.61 -14.53 5.63
N ALA A 435 4.07 -15.24 6.62
CA ALA A 435 3.34 -16.49 6.40
C ALA A 435 2.14 -16.35 5.46
N TRP A 436 1.44 -15.21 5.52
CA TRP A 436 0.31 -14.90 4.64
C TRP A 436 0.75 -14.63 3.19
N VAL A 437 1.85 -13.90 2.98
CA VAL A 437 2.42 -13.72 1.63
C VAL A 437 2.92 -15.06 1.08
N GLU A 438 3.59 -15.86 1.91
CA GLU A 438 4.13 -17.18 1.55
C GLU A 438 3.02 -18.16 1.15
N SER A 439 1.91 -18.23 1.90
CA SER A 439 0.80 -19.15 1.60
C SER A 439 0.13 -18.83 0.25
N SER A 440 0.09 -17.55 -0.12
CA SER A 440 -0.41 -17.08 -1.42
C SER A 440 0.62 -17.20 -2.55
N SER A 441 1.89 -17.38 -2.22
CA SER A 441 3.00 -17.45 -3.17
C SER A 441 3.36 -18.88 -3.56
N TRP A 442 3.48 -19.77 -2.58
CA TRP A 442 4.00 -21.13 -2.72
C TRP A 442 2.89 -22.19 -2.84
N THR A 443 1.81 -21.85 -3.54
CA THR A 443 0.67 -22.75 -3.79
C THR A 443 0.99 -23.72 -4.93
N LEU A 444 1.61 -24.85 -4.63
CA LEU A 444 2.06 -25.83 -5.64
C LEU A 444 0.89 -26.54 -6.36
N PRO A 445 1.06 -26.97 -7.63
CA PRO A 445 0.02 -27.68 -8.38
C PRO A 445 -0.45 -28.95 -7.66
N GLY A 446 -1.77 -29.15 -7.54
CA GLY A 446 -2.37 -30.34 -6.92
C GLY A 446 -2.68 -30.23 -5.43
N ALA A 447 -2.21 -29.18 -4.75
CA ALA A 447 -2.72 -28.83 -3.42
C ALA A 447 -4.10 -28.20 -3.58
N ALA A 448 -5.14 -28.79 -2.96
CA ALA A 448 -6.46 -28.20 -2.95
C ALA A 448 -6.38 -26.79 -2.37
N ALA A 449 -6.63 -25.78 -3.20
CA ALA A 449 -6.73 -24.41 -2.74
C ALA A 449 -7.93 -24.33 -1.80
N GLN A 450 -7.70 -24.36 -0.48
CA GLN A 450 -8.64 -23.75 0.45
C GLN A 450 -8.52 -22.24 0.28
N SER A 451 -9.03 -21.71 -0.84
CA SER A 451 -9.28 -20.29 -0.96
C SER A 451 -10.51 -19.98 -0.11
N GLN A 452 -10.31 -19.81 1.20
CA GLN A 452 -11.07 -18.77 1.85
C GLN A 452 -10.43 -17.48 1.37
N ASP A 453 -11.14 -16.76 0.53
CA ASP A 453 -10.88 -15.36 0.25
C ASP A 453 -11.24 -14.62 1.55
N PRO A 454 -10.29 -14.18 2.40
CA PRO A 454 -10.63 -13.07 3.26
C PRO A 454 -10.66 -11.88 2.31
N GLY A 455 -11.86 -11.31 2.10
CA GLY A 455 -11.99 -10.03 1.43
C GLY A 455 -10.95 -9.04 1.99
N PRO A 456 -10.45 -8.11 1.18
CA PRO A 456 -9.47 -7.15 1.65
C PRO A 456 -10.06 -6.38 2.83
N GLU A 457 -9.45 -6.51 4.00
CA GLU A 457 -9.23 -5.34 4.84
C GLU A 457 -8.12 -4.50 4.21
#